data_AF-A0AAW1NU94-F1
#
_entry.id   AF-A0AAW1NU94-F1
#
_cell.length_a   1.000
_cell.length_b   1.000
_cell.length_c   1.000
_cell.angle_alpha   90.00
_cell.angle_beta   90.00
_cell.angle_gamma   90.00
#
_symmetry.space_group_name_H-M   'P 1'
#
loop_
_entity.id
_entity.type
_entity.pdbx_description
1 polymer ?
#
loop_
_entity_poly.entity_id
_entity_poly.type
_entity_poly.pdbx_seq_one_letter_code
_entity_poly.pdbx_strand_id
1 'polypeptide(L)'
;MAAQVSRVALALLRARQASHAFASSATSISEVARTEAAAPAASVEALRQRLQEGPGFGDFVAGGEADYSVRAPNWKEKTRKPDWLKREVPGGENYTRIKARLRDLKLSTVCEEARCPNIGECWGGGEDHSATATIMLMGDTCTRGCRFCAVKTSRAPPPLDPDEPENTAKAISEWGIDYVDEVLEAMHLLRDAGVDVVTLGQYMRPTKRHMAVAEYVTPEAFEAYQHEAERMGFLYAAAGPLVRSSYKAGEYYLTNVLRNNAEQRAAAAGA
;
A
#
# COMPACT_ATOMS: atom_id res chain seq x y z
N MET A 1 9.74 24.83 36.18
CA MET A 1 8.95 23.58 36.25
C MET A 1 9.78 22.42 35.70
N ALA A 2 10.78 21.99 36.45
CA ALA A 2 11.77 20.98 36.06
C ALA A 2 11.82 19.84 37.10
N ALA A 3 10.67 19.19 37.36
CA ALA A 3 10.56 18.26 38.48
C ALA A 3 9.51 17.13 38.35
N GLN A 4 9.08 16.74 37.14
CA GLN A 4 8.00 15.74 37.00
C GLN A 4 8.25 14.57 36.05
N VAL A 5 9.47 14.38 35.54
CA VAL A 5 9.80 13.26 34.61
C VAL A 5 10.68 12.17 35.26
N SER A 6 11.03 12.31 36.55
CA SER A 6 12.04 11.45 37.22
C SER A 6 11.49 10.27 38.05
N ARG A 7 10.33 9.69 37.70
CA ARG A 7 9.75 8.57 38.48
C ARG A 7 9.46 7.27 37.74
N VAL A 8 9.53 7.23 36.41
CA VAL A 8 9.29 5.99 35.65
C VAL A 8 10.60 5.21 35.40
N ALA A 9 11.75 5.88 35.37
CA ALA A 9 13.03 5.24 35.06
C ALA A 9 13.60 4.33 36.18
N LEU A 10 13.10 4.42 37.42
CA LEU A 10 13.68 3.72 38.56
C LEU A 10 13.06 2.33 38.84
N ALA A 11 11.95 1.98 38.18
CA ALA A 11 11.24 0.71 38.40
C ALA A 11 11.79 -0.44 37.53
N LEU A 12 12.49 -0.15 36.43
CA LEU A 12 12.99 -1.18 35.49
C LEU A 12 14.39 -1.71 35.82
N LEU A 13 15.09 -1.09 36.78
CA LEU A 13 16.48 -1.44 37.13
C LEU A 13 16.62 -2.43 38.30
N ARG A 14 15.52 -2.92 38.88
CA ARG A 14 15.55 -3.81 40.07
C ARG A 14 15.11 -5.26 39.87
N ALA A 15 14.78 -5.70 38.66
CA ALA A 15 14.29 -7.08 38.42
C ALA A 15 15.25 -8.00 37.65
N ARG A 16 16.54 -7.62 37.50
CA ARG A 16 17.55 -8.43 36.78
C ARG A 16 18.64 -9.04 37.68
N GLN A 17 18.48 -9.00 39.00
CA GLN A 17 19.36 -9.67 39.95
C GLN A 17 18.66 -10.83 40.65
N ALA A 18 18.56 -11.95 39.96
CA ALA A 18 18.52 -13.29 40.53
C ALA A 18 18.76 -14.27 39.38
N SER A 19 19.58 -15.31 39.42
CA SER A 19 20.64 -15.77 40.32
C SER A 19 21.32 -16.89 39.52
N HIS A 20 22.63 -17.02 39.68
CA HIS A 20 23.47 -18.02 39.06
C HIS A 20 23.14 -19.48 39.46
N ALA A 21 23.76 -20.39 38.70
CA ALA A 21 24.09 -21.80 38.98
C ALA A 21 23.12 -22.82 38.34
N PHE A 22 23.54 -23.98 37.80
CA PHE A 22 24.82 -24.68 37.79
C PHE A 22 24.83 -25.69 36.62
N ALA A 23 25.98 -26.30 36.38
CA ALA A 23 26.40 -26.99 35.16
C ALA A 23 25.92 -28.45 34.97
N SER A 24 26.15 -28.92 33.74
CA SER A 24 26.62 -30.26 33.33
C SER A 24 25.70 -31.47 33.49
N SER A 25 25.36 -32.12 32.38
CA SER A 25 26.04 -33.36 31.96
C SER A 25 25.35 -33.99 30.75
N ALA A 26 26.18 -34.48 29.83
CA ALA A 26 25.78 -35.28 28.68
C ALA A 26 25.49 -36.72 29.11
N THR A 27 24.42 -37.35 28.62
CA THR A 27 24.48 -38.75 28.13
C THR A 27 23.29 -39.03 27.22
N SER A 28 23.55 -39.87 26.24
CA SER A 28 22.74 -40.18 25.08
C SER A 28 22.06 -41.56 25.19
N ILE A 29 21.19 -41.82 24.21
CA ILE A 29 20.83 -43.12 23.62
C ILE A 29 19.67 -43.92 24.26
N SER A 30 18.60 -44.03 23.45
CA SER A 30 17.68 -45.17 23.26
C SER A 30 16.86 -45.65 24.46
N GLU A 31 15.63 -46.14 24.38
CA GLU A 31 14.77 -46.62 23.30
C GLU A 31 13.37 -46.81 23.92
N VAL A 32 12.43 -47.31 23.11
CA VAL A 32 11.14 -47.92 23.50
C VAL A 32 9.89 -47.03 23.39
N ALA A 33 9.42 -46.97 22.14
CA ALA A 33 8.09 -47.39 21.69
C ALA A 33 6.81 -46.89 22.40
N ARG A 34 6.12 -46.01 21.65
CA ARG A 34 4.68 -46.02 21.30
C ARG A 34 3.65 -46.23 22.41
N THR A 35 2.83 -45.19 22.64
CA THR A 35 1.38 -45.27 22.40
C THR A 35 0.77 -43.87 22.26
N GLU A 36 -0.16 -43.73 21.32
CA GLU A 36 -0.75 -42.49 20.82
C GLU A 36 -1.58 -41.74 21.87
N ALA A 37 -1.36 -40.42 21.95
CA ALA A 37 -2.37 -39.47 22.41
C ALA A 37 -2.35 -38.25 21.46
N ALA A 38 -3.50 -37.97 20.86
CA ALA A 38 -3.72 -37.00 19.81
C ALA A 38 -3.17 -35.59 20.17
N ALA A 39 -2.41 -34.99 19.25
CA ALA A 39 -1.90 -33.63 19.39
C ALA A 39 -3.06 -32.62 19.34
N PRO A 40 -3.17 -31.70 20.31
CA PRO A 40 -4.14 -30.63 20.22
C PRO A 40 -3.57 -29.56 19.28
N ALA A 41 -4.28 -29.28 18.19
CA ALA A 41 -4.15 -28.01 17.50
C ALA A 41 -4.54 -26.90 18.49
N ALA A 42 -3.57 -26.32 19.22
CA ALA A 42 -3.89 -25.44 20.33
C ALA A 42 -2.96 -24.22 20.46
N SER A 43 -3.57 -23.06 20.20
CA SER A 43 -3.11 -21.68 20.37
C SER A 43 -2.35 -21.05 19.20
N VAL A 44 -2.76 -19.82 18.87
CA VAL A 44 -2.07 -18.91 17.92
C VAL A 44 -0.62 -18.67 18.36
N GLU A 45 -0.34 -18.77 19.65
CA GLU A 45 1.00 -18.56 20.19
C GLU A 45 1.96 -19.70 19.84
N ALA A 46 1.50 -20.95 19.91
CA ALA A 46 2.26 -22.10 19.43
C ALA A 46 2.54 -22.01 17.92
N LEU A 47 1.60 -21.48 17.12
CA LEU A 47 1.81 -21.22 15.70
C LEU A 47 2.87 -20.12 15.47
N ARG A 48 2.81 -19.01 16.22
CA ARG A 48 3.80 -17.92 16.12
C ARG A 48 5.20 -18.39 16.45
N GLN A 49 5.34 -19.22 17.48
CA GLN A 49 6.64 -19.75 17.92
C GLN A 49 7.24 -20.68 16.86
N ARG A 50 6.42 -21.50 16.19
CA ARG A 50 6.86 -22.35 15.07
C ARG A 50 7.23 -21.56 13.81
N LEU A 51 6.53 -20.45 13.53
CA LEU A 51 6.86 -19.56 12.41
C LEU A 51 8.21 -18.85 12.57
N GLN A 52 8.74 -18.71 13.79
CA GLN A 52 10.06 -18.11 14.03
C GLN A 52 11.21 -18.98 13.48
N GLU A 53 11.05 -20.30 13.50
CA GLU A 53 12.03 -21.25 12.95
C GLU A 53 11.76 -21.56 11.47
N GLY A 54 10.49 -21.43 11.04
CA GLY A 54 10.06 -21.47 9.63
C GLY A 54 10.22 -22.82 8.94
N PRO A 55 9.41 -23.16 7.92
CA PRO A 55 9.63 -24.38 7.17
C PRO A 55 10.88 -24.25 6.29
N GLY A 56 11.72 -25.28 6.33
CA GLY A 56 12.88 -25.39 5.46
C GLY A 56 12.50 -25.87 4.06
N PHE A 57 13.45 -25.83 3.14
CA PHE A 57 13.26 -26.36 1.78
C PHE A 57 12.86 -27.86 1.77
N GLY A 58 13.33 -28.63 2.76
CA GLY A 58 12.97 -30.05 2.92
C GLY A 58 11.48 -30.29 3.19
N ASP A 59 10.84 -29.40 3.96
CA ASP A 59 9.41 -29.48 4.28
C ASP A 59 8.54 -29.21 3.04
N PHE A 60 9.05 -28.36 2.13
CA PHE A 60 8.40 -28.07 0.86
C PHE A 60 8.48 -29.24 -0.13
N VAL A 61 9.63 -29.94 -0.17
CA VAL A 61 9.87 -31.06 -1.09
C VAL A 61 9.18 -32.34 -0.61
N ALA A 62 9.06 -32.55 0.69
CA ALA A 62 8.47 -33.76 1.26
C ALA A 62 6.95 -33.89 1.05
N GLY A 63 6.26 -32.83 0.60
CA GLY A 63 4.83 -32.87 0.25
C GLY A 63 3.91 -33.28 1.40
N GLY A 64 4.39 -33.22 2.65
CA GLY A 64 3.60 -33.54 3.82
C GLY A 64 2.46 -32.55 3.98
N GLU A 65 1.26 -33.07 4.27
CA GLU A 65 0.06 -32.29 4.56
C GLU A 65 0.35 -31.38 5.75
N ALA A 66 0.65 -30.13 5.44
CA ALA A 66 1.38 -29.36 6.40
C ALA A 66 0.43 -28.73 7.43
N ASP A 67 0.68 -29.13 8.66
CA ASP A 67 0.09 -28.66 9.92
C ASP A 67 0.28 -27.14 10.19
N TYR A 68 0.77 -26.38 9.20
CA TYR A 68 0.86 -24.92 9.25
C TYR A 68 -0.43 -24.21 8.81
N SER A 69 -1.41 -24.94 8.28
CA SER A 69 -2.64 -24.35 7.77
C SER A 69 -3.66 -24.13 8.89
N VAL A 70 -3.99 -22.87 9.18
CA VAL A 70 -5.12 -22.55 10.05
C VAL A 70 -6.40 -22.96 9.32
N ARG A 71 -7.20 -23.83 9.94
CA ARG A 71 -8.49 -24.25 9.38
C ARG A 71 -9.34 -23.00 9.15
N ALA A 72 -9.79 -22.80 7.92
CA ALA A 72 -10.65 -21.67 7.60
C ALA A 72 -11.89 -21.72 8.51
N PRO A 73 -12.25 -20.62 9.19
CA PRO A 73 -13.39 -20.61 10.10
C PRO A 73 -14.66 -20.99 9.34
N ASN A 74 -15.54 -21.74 10.00
CA ASN A 74 -16.81 -22.13 9.42
C ASN A 74 -17.65 -20.88 9.17
N TRP A 75 -18.14 -20.69 7.94
CA TRP A 75 -18.94 -19.52 7.56
C TRP A 75 -20.25 -19.37 8.36
N LYS A 76 -20.66 -20.42 9.08
CA LYS A 76 -21.80 -20.42 10.00
C LYS A 76 -21.50 -19.74 11.35
N GLU A 77 -20.23 -19.62 11.73
CA GLU A 77 -19.78 -18.99 12.98
C GLU A 77 -19.42 -17.52 12.74
N LYS A 78 -20.39 -16.71 12.29
CA LYS A 78 -20.17 -15.27 12.10
C LYS A 78 -20.20 -14.55 13.44
N THR A 79 -19.02 -14.16 13.94
CA THR A 79 -18.93 -13.23 15.06
C THR A 79 -19.46 -11.86 14.65
N ARG A 80 -20.31 -11.24 15.48
CA ARG A 80 -20.84 -9.90 15.21
C ARG A 80 -19.69 -8.89 15.15
N LYS A 81 -19.73 -7.96 14.19
CA LYS A 81 -18.78 -6.85 14.16
C LYS A 81 -18.88 -6.04 15.46
N PRO A 82 -17.75 -5.74 16.13
CA PRO A 82 -17.72 -4.84 17.28
C PRO A 82 -18.32 -3.48 16.93
N ASP A 83 -18.92 -2.81 17.91
CA ASP A 83 -19.66 -1.57 17.65
C ASP A 83 -18.76 -0.43 17.14
N TRP A 84 -17.50 -0.37 17.58
CA TRP A 84 -16.50 0.61 17.11
C TRP A 84 -16.05 0.42 15.65
N LEU A 85 -16.34 -0.73 15.03
CA LEU A 85 -15.99 -1.02 13.63
C LEU A 85 -17.16 -0.71 12.66
N LYS A 86 -18.31 -0.29 13.19
CA LYS A 86 -19.46 0.07 12.37
C LYS A 86 -19.29 1.49 11.85
N ARG A 87 -19.63 1.70 10.59
CA ARG A 87 -19.67 3.01 9.95
C ARG A 87 -21.13 3.44 9.74
N GLU A 88 -21.31 4.73 9.54
CA GLU A 88 -22.61 5.30 9.19
C GLU A 88 -23.04 4.85 7.79
N VAL A 89 -24.34 4.87 7.55
CA VAL A 89 -24.90 4.49 6.26
C VAL A 89 -24.56 5.60 5.26
N PRO A 90 -23.95 5.29 4.11
CA PRO A 90 -23.60 6.30 3.12
C PRO A 90 -24.85 7.03 2.60
N GLY A 91 -24.77 8.36 2.51
CA GLY A 91 -25.86 9.23 2.08
C GLY A 91 -25.37 10.64 1.74
N GLY A 92 -26.28 11.49 1.25
CA GLY A 92 -25.98 12.87 0.87
C GLY A 92 -26.13 13.14 -0.63
N GLU A 93 -26.11 14.43 -0.99
CA GLU A 93 -26.29 14.90 -2.38
C GLU A 93 -25.11 14.46 -3.27
N ASN A 94 -23.87 14.67 -2.81
CA ASN A 94 -22.66 14.28 -3.53
C ASN A 94 -22.57 12.75 -3.73
N TYR A 95 -22.88 11.95 -2.71
CA TYR A 95 -22.95 10.50 -2.83
C TYR A 95 -23.94 10.07 -3.93
N THR A 96 -25.14 10.67 -3.93
CA THR A 96 -26.19 10.38 -4.93
C THR A 96 -25.76 10.81 -6.32
N ARG A 97 -25.11 11.97 -6.44
CA ARG A 97 -24.57 12.51 -7.69
C ARG A 97 -23.50 11.60 -8.29
N ILE A 98 -22.47 11.24 -7.52
CA ILE A 98 -21.37 10.36 -7.97
C ILE A 98 -21.92 8.99 -8.37
N LYS A 99 -22.83 8.43 -7.56
CA LYS A 99 -23.48 7.16 -7.86
C LYS A 99 -24.27 7.18 -9.17
N ALA A 100 -25.02 8.25 -9.42
CA ALA A 100 -25.75 8.39 -10.68
C ALA A 100 -24.78 8.48 -11.87
N ARG A 101 -23.73 9.30 -11.75
CA ARG A 101 -22.72 9.48 -12.81
C ARG A 101 -21.98 8.20 -13.16
N LEU A 102 -21.56 7.42 -12.17
CA LEU A 102 -20.90 6.14 -12.40
C LEU A 102 -21.78 5.18 -13.19
N ARG A 103 -23.08 5.16 -12.90
CA ARG A 103 -24.05 4.34 -13.65
C ARG A 103 -24.27 4.84 -15.07
N ASP A 104 -24.41 6.15 -15.24
CA ASP A 104 -24.60 6.77 -16.55
C ASP A 104 -23.40 6.50 -17.48
N LEU A 105 -22.19 6.55 -16.93
CA LEU A 105 -20.93 6.34 -17.64
C LEU A 105 -20.50 4.86 -17.71
N LYS A 106 -21.30 3.94 -17.14
CA LYS A 106 -21.01 2.50 -17.09
C LYS A 106 -19.65 2.17 -16.46
N LEU A 107 -19.23 2.97 -15.48
CA LEU A 107 -17.94 2.80 -14.80
C LEU A 107 -18.08 1.95 -13.53
N SER A 108 -17.07 1.11 -13.30
CA SER A 108 -16.97 0.31 -12.07
C SER A 108 -16.08 1.02 -11.05
N THR A 109 -16.34 0.85 -9.75
CA THR A 109 -15.48 1.40 -8.69
C THR A 109 -15.14 0.37 -7.64
N VAL A 110 -13.93 0.45 -7.09
CA VAL A 110 -13.54 -0.42 -5.96
C VAL A 110 -14.38 -0.12 -4.72
N CYS A 111 -14.87 1.12 -4.60
CA CYS A 111 -15.73 1.56 -3.52
C CYS A 111 -17.00 0.69 -3.42
N GLU A 112 -17.64 0.41 -4.56
CA GLU A 112 -18.83 -0.45 -4.62
C GLU A 112 -18.47 -1.94 -4.71
N GLU A 113 -17.57 -2.32 -5.62
CA GLU A 113 -17.27 -3.74 -5.90
C GLU A 113 -16.57 -4.44 -4.74
N ALA A 114 -15.68 -3.75 -4.02
CA ALA A 114 -15.02 -4.29 -2.84
C ALA A 114 -15.81 -4.10 -1.54
N ARG A 115 -17.01 -3.50 -1.60
CA ARG A 115 -17.87 -3.20 -0.44
C ARG A 115 -17.16 -2.36 0.62
N CYS A 116 -16.57 -1.24 0.18
CA CYS A 116 -15.77 -0.36 1.02
C CYS A 116 -16.65 0.27 2.13
N PRO A 117 -16.26 0.18 3.42
CA PRO A 117 -16.99 0.82 4.51
C PRO A 117 -16.88 2.35 4.53
N ASN A 118 -15.93 2.94 3.79
CA ASN A 118 -15.66 4.38 3.77
C ASN A 118 -16.30 5.11 2.58
N ILE A 119 -17.11 4.42 1.75
CA ILE A 119 -17.68 4.99 0.52
C ILE A 119 -18.48 6.29 0.76
N GLY A 120 -19.17 6.40 1.90
CA GLY A 120 -19.93 7.62 2.25
C GLY A 120 -19.03 8.82 2.53
N GLU A 121 -17.87 8.60 3.15
CA GLU A 121 -16.88 9.64 3.48
C GLU A 121 -16.15 10.11 2.22
N CYS A 122 -15.73 9.16 1.36
CA CYS A 122 -15.06 9.47 0.10
C CYS A 122 -15.99 10.21 -0.88
N TRP A 123 -17.20 9.69 -1.12
CA TRP A 123 -18.12 10.27 -2.12
C TRP A 123 -18.94 11.44 -1.57
N GLY A 124 -19.08 11.53 -0.25
CA GLY A 124 -19.82 12.62 0.38
C GLY A 124 -19.13 13.96 0.18
N GLY A 125 -17.80 14.00 0.27
CA GLY A 125 -17.06 15.27 0.41
C GLY A 125 -17.51 16.07 1.65
N GLY A 126 -16.75 17.07 2.06
CA GLY A 126 -17.07 17.90 3.22
C GLY A 126 -16.52 19.32 3.09
N GLU A 127 -16.62 20.11 4.17
CA GLU A 127 -15.94 21.41 4.26
C GLU A 127 -14.41 21.25 4.28
N ASP A 128 -13.92 20.10 4.75
CA ASP A 128 -12.50 19.80 4.97
C ASP A 128 -11.83 18.99 3.85
N HIS A 129 -12.59 18.33 2.95
CA HIS A 129 -12.03 17.51 1.87
C HIS A 129 -12.95 17.36 0.65
N SER A 130 -12.32 17.32 -0.52
CA SER A 130 -13.01 17.08 -1.80
C SER A 130 -13.54 15.65 -1.90
N ALA A 131 -14.61 15.49 -2.68
CA ALA A 131 -15.16 14.15 -2.95
C ALA A 131 -14.17 13.35 -3.81
N THR A 132 -13.87 12.12 -3.40
CA THR A 132 -12.90 11.22 -4.05
C THR A 132 -13.55 9.91 -4.44
N ALA A 133 -13.15 9.34 -5.57
CA ALA A 133 -13.61 8.03 -6.02
C ALA A 133 -12.51 7.31 -6.82
N THR A 134 -12.38 6.01 -6.60
CA THR A 134 -11.42 5.16 -7.32
C THR A 134 -12.14 4.30 -8.34
N ILE A 135 -11.95 4.64 -9.62
CA ILE A 135 -12.50 3.90 -10.76
C ILE A 135 -11.67 2.62 -10.95
N MET A 136 -12.36 1.50 -11.13
CA MET A 136 -11.78 0.25 -11.60
C MET A 136 -11.86 0.20 -13.11
N LEU A 137 -10.71 -0.02 -13.75
CA LEU A 137 -10.62 -0.28 -15.19
C LEU A 137 -10.88 -1.76 -15.47
N MET A 138 -11.31 -2.06 -16.70
CA MET A 138 -11.64 -3.41 -17.17
C MET A 138 -12.84 -4.02 -16.44
N GLY A 139 -13.77 -3.18 -15.96
CA GLY A 139 -15.02 -3.59 -15.33
C GLY A 139 -14.92 -4.06 -13.87
N ASP A 140 -15.92 -4.85 -13.45
CA ASP A 140 -16.18 -5.22 -12.06
C ASP A 140 -15.73 -6.65 -11.68
N THR A 141 -15.16 -7.38 -12.63
CA THR A 141 -14.92 -8.82 -12.51
C THR A 141 -13.44 -9.14 -12.66
N CYS A 142 -12.85 -9.67 -11.60
CA CYS A 142 -11.46 -10.09 -11.58
C CYS A 142 -11.30 -11.55 -12.05
N THR A 143 -10.22 -11.85 -12.78
CA THR A 143 -9.86 -13.24 -13.13
C THR A 143 -9.20 -13.99 -11.98
N ARG A 144 -8.85 -13.30 -10.89
CA ARG A 144 -8.20 -13.86 -9.70
C ARG A 144 -9.18 -13.96 -8.53
N GLY A 145 -9.08 -15.06 -7.78
CA GLY A 145 -9.91 -15.35 -6.61
C GLY A 145 -9.18 -15.12 -5.29
N CYS A 146 -8.79 -13.89 -4.98
CA CYS A 146 -8.14 -13.57 -3.71
C CYS A 146 -9.12 -13.79 -2.54
N ARG A 147 -8.71 -14.55 -1.52
CA ARG A 147 -9.58 -14.92 -0.37
C ARG A 147 -10.06 -13.74 0.47
N PHE A 148 -9.38 -12.59 0.38
CA PHE A 148 -9.72 -11.37 1.11
C PHE A 148 -10.52 -10.36 0.27
N CYS A 149 -10.61 -10.56 -1.05
CA CYS A 149 -11.22 -9.60 -1.96
C CYS A 149 -12.71 -9.91 -2.16
N ALA A 150 -13.54 -8.86 -2.19
CA ALA A 150 -14.99 -8.99 -2.39
C ALA A 150 -15.44 -8.75 -3.84
N VAL A 151 -14.53 -8.31 -4.72
CA VAL A 151 -14.79 -8.10 -6.15
C VAL A 151 -15.25 -9.41 -6.79
N LYS A 152 -16.16 -9.33 -7.77
CA LYS A 152 -16.68 -10.50 -8.49
C LYS A 152 -15.55 -11.24 -9.17
N THR A 153 -15.66 -12.56 -9.27
CA THR A 153 -14.61 -13.39 -9.88
C THR A 153 -15.16 -14.27 -10.97
N SER A 154 -14.50 -14.28 -12.12
CA SER A 154 -14.81 -15.16 -13.25
C SER A 154 -13.53 -15.47 -14.02
N ARG A 155 -13.38 -16.71 -14.47
CA ARG A 155 -12.28 -17.08 -15.38
C ARG A 155 -12.44 -16.48 -16.77
N ALA A 156 -13.66 -16.14 -17.16
CA ALA A 156 -13.99 -15.51 -18.42
C ALA A 156 -14.90 -14.29 -18.12
N PRO A 157 -14.32 -13.12 -17.79
CA PRO A 157 -15.08 -11.90 -17.60
C PRO A 157 -15.69 -11.43 -18.95
N PRO A 158 -16.66 -10.50 -18.91
CA PRO A 158 -17.19 -9.85 -20.12
C PRO A 158 -16.08 -9.21 -20.97
N PRO A 159 -16.32 -8.99 -22.28
CA PRO A 159 -15.38 -8.25 -23.12
C PRO A 159 -15.18 -6.83 -22.60
N LEU A 160 -13.97 -6.29 -22.82
CA LEU A 160 -13.63 -4.92 -22.44
C LEU A 160 -14.51 -3.93 -23.21
N ASP A 161 -14.96 -2.89 -22.52
CA ASP A 161 -15.71 -1.79 -23.12
C ASP A 161 -14.72 -0.85 -23.86
N PRO A 162 -14.82 -0.71 -25.19
CA PRO A 162 -13.95 0.19 -25.95
C PRO A 162 -14.13 1.66 -25.57
N ASP A 163 -15.29 2.04 -25.04
CA ASP A 163 -15.62 3.42 -24.65
C ASP A 163 -15.21 3.72 -23.20
N GLU A 164 -14.74 2.72 -22.42
CA GLU A 164 -14.30 2.89 -21.03
C GLU A 164 -13.27 4.02 -20.86
N PRO A 165 -12.26 4.20 -21.74
CA PRO A 165 -11.30 5.30 -21.59
C PRO A 165 -11.96 6.68 -21.75
N GLU A 166 -12.91 6.83 -22.67
CA GLU A 166 -13.62 8.10 -22.91
C GLU A 166 -14.61 8.40 -21.78
N ASN A 167 -15.32 7.38 -21.30
CA ASN A 167 -16.21 7.50 -20.14
C ASN A 167 -15.43 7.83 -18.86
N THR A 168 -14.26 7.23 -18.67
CA THR A 168 -13.36 7.53 -17.54
C THR A 168 -12.85 8.97 -17.61
N ALA A 169 -12.39 9.42 -18.78
CA ALA A 169 -11.95 10.80 -18.97
C ALA A 169 -13.07 11.81 -18.69
N LYS A 170 -14.29 11.51 -19.17
CA LYS A 170 -15.48 12.32 -18.89
C LYS A 170 -15.81 12.37 -17.41
N ALA A 171 -15.74 11.25 -16.69
CA ALA A 171 -15.93 11.22 -15.24
C ALA A 171 -14.93 12.12 -14.51
N ILE A 172 -13.64 11.99 -14.83
CA ILE A 172 -12.57 12.77 -14.20
C ILE A 172 -12.74 14.28 -14.48
N SER A 173 -13.01 14.66 -15.74
CA SER A 173 -13.23 16.07 -16.11
C SER A 173 -14.47 16.67 -15.44
N GLU A 174 -15.54 15.90 -15.26
CA GLU A 174 -16.77 16.37 -14.61
C GLU A 174 -16.67 16.43 -13.08
N TRP A 175 -15.83 15.60 -12.46
CA TRP A 175 -15.69 15.55 -11.00
C TRP A 175 -14.83 16.66 -10.44
N GLY A 176 -14.15 17.45 -11.29
CA GLY A 176 -13.36 18.60 -10.85
C GLY A 176 -12.27 18.19 -9.87
N ILE A 177 -11.69 17.00 -10.09
CA ILE A 177 -10.56 16.53 -9.30
C ILE A 177 -9.36 17.36 -9.73
N ASP A 178 -8.86 18.20 -8.82
CA ASP A 178 -7.67 19.00 -9.08
C ASP A 178 -6.48 18.04 -9.28
N TYR A 179 -5.95 18.04 -10.51
CA TYR A 179 -4.91 17.12 -11.00
C TYR A 179 -3.57 17.22 -10.22
N VAL A 180 -3.44 18.27 -9.41
CA VAL A 180 -2.24 18.54 -8.61
C VAL A 180 -2.06 17.47 -7.52
N ASP A 181 -3.15 17.02 -6.89
CA ASP A 181 -3.06 16.08 -5.77
C ASP A 181 -2.64 14.68 -6.22
N GLU A 182 -3.08 14.22 -7.39
CA GLU A 182 -2.71 12.90 -7.92
C GLU A 182 -1.21 12.81 -8.23
N VAL A 183 -0.62 13.88 -8.77
CA VAL A 183 0.82 13.92 -9.08
C VAL A 183 1.64 13.88 -7.80
N LEU A 184 1.24 14.62 -6.76
CA LEU A 184 1.92 14.61 -5.47
C LEU A 184 1.75 13.27 -4.74
N GLU A 185 0.55 12.69 -4.75
CA GLU A 185 0.29 11.37 -4.17
C GLU A 185 1.11 10.28 -4.88
N ALA A 186 1.18 10.32 -6.22
CA ALA A 186 2.02 9.40 -6.98
C ALA A 186 3.50 9.55 -6.61
N MET A 187 4.00 10.77 -6.43
CA MET A 187 5.38 11.00 -5.98
C MET A 187 5.63 10.46 -4.57
N HIS A 188 4.68 10.62 -3.64
CA HIS A 188 4.78 10.01 -2.31
C HIS A 188 4.88 8.49 -2.38
N LEU A 189 4.01 7.84 -3.16
CA LEU A 189 4.04 6.38 -3.35
C LEU A 189 5.37 5.90 -3.96
N LEU A 190 5.93 6.65 -4.92
CA LEU A 190 7.24 6.37 -5.49
C LEU A 190 8.35 6.46 -4.44
N ARG A 191 8.32 7.48 -3.56
CA ARG A 191 9.28 7.60 -2.46
C ARG A 191 9.17 6.49 -1.44
N ASP A 192 7.95 6.13 -1.04
CA ASP A 192 7.70 5.02 -0.11
C ASP A 192 8.18 3.69 -0.69
N ALA A 193 8.15 3.53 -2.01
CA ALA A 193 8.71 2.38 -2.73
C ALA A 193 10.24 2.44 -2.90
N GLY A 194 10.92 3.49 -2.40
CA GLY A 194 12.38 3.63 -2.49
C GLY A 194 12.88 4.08 -3.87
N VAL A 195 12.05 4.75 -4.67
CA VAL A 195 12.47 5.27 -5.99
C VAL A 195 13.31 6.53 -5.82
N ASP A 196 14.57 6.47 -6.23
CA ASP A 196 15.54 7.56 -6.06
C ASP A 196 15.45 8.68 -7.10
N VAL A 197 14.92 8.39 -8.28
CA VAL A 197 15.01 9.25 -9.46
C VAL A 197 13.60 9.41 -10.05
N VAL A 198 13.15 10.66 -10.19
CA VAL A 198 11.86 10.97 -10.83
C VAL A 198 12.04 12.01 -11.94
N THR A 199 11.33 11.82 -13.05
CA THR A 199 11.27 12.78 -14.14
C THR A 199 9.82 13.05 -14.51
N LEU A 200 9.42 14.31 -14.52
CA LEU A 200 8.06 14.76 -14.84
C LEU A 200 8.09 15.55 -16.14
N GLY A 201 7.35 15.08 -17.15
CA GLY A 201 7.35 15.68 -18.48
C GLY A 201 5.95 15.82 -19.06
N GLN A 202 5.76 16.81 -19.93
CA GLN A 202 4.48 16.98 -20.63
C GLN A 202 4.25 15.82 -21.61
N TYR A 203 3.06 15.24 -21.53
CA TYR A 203 2.58 14.33 -22.56
C TYR A 203 2.40 15.10 -23.87
N MET A 204 3.15 14.66 -24.89
CA MET A 204 3.10 15.24 -26.23
C MET A 204 2.43 14.23 -27.16
N ARG A 205 1.19 14.53 -27.54
CA ARG A 205 0.41 13.69 -28.45
C ARG A 205 1.10 13.55 -29.81
N PRO A 206 1.57 12.35 -30.22
CA PRO A 206 2.34 12.20 -31.47
C PRO A 206 1.48 12.34 -32.73
N THR A 207 0.26 11.77 -32.69
CA THR A 207 -0.70 11.83 -33.81
C THR A 207 -2.12 11.97 -33.30
N LYS A 208 -3.05 12.35 -34.18
CA LYS A 208 -4.48 12.48 -33.87
C LYS A 208 -5.17 11.16 -33.49
N ARG A 209 -4.51 10.01 -33.63
CA ARG A 209 -5.04 8.71 -33.18
C ARG A 209 -4.68 8.37 -31.73
N HIS A 210 -3.71 9.09 -31.15
CA HIS A 210 -3.35 8.93 -29.75
C HIS A 210 -4.29 9.74 -28.85
N MET A 211 -4.26 9.45 -27.56
CA MET A 211 -5.01 10.17 -26.52
C MET A 211 -4.81 11.67 -26.69
N ALA A 212 -5.92 12.42 -26.61
CA ALA A 212 -5.87 13.87 -26.65
C ALA A 212 -5.10 14.42 -25.44
N VAL A 213 -4.41 15.54 -25.63
CA VAL A 213 -3.84 16.26 -24.49
C VAL A 213 -5.00 16.92 -23.76
N ALA A 214 -5.23 16.52 -22.50
CA ALA A 214 -6.27 17.11 -21.67
C ALA A 214 -5.90 18.54 -21.26
N GLU A 215 -4.65 18.73 -20.85
CA GLU A 215 -4.12 20.02 -20.41
C GLU A 215 -2.63 20.14 -20.77
N TYR A 216 -2.21 21.38 -21.05
CA TYR A 216 -0.81 21.74 -21.14
C TYR A 216 -0.38 22.40 -19.83
N VAL A 217 0.44 21.70 -19.06
CA VAL A 217 0.91 22.14 -17.75
C VAL A 217 1.89 23.31 -17.94
N THR A 218 1.76 24.35 -17.10
CA THR A 218 2.61 25.54 -17.20
C THR A 218 4.02 25.27 -16.66
N PRO A 219 5.05 26.02 -17.12
CA PRO A 219 6.39 25.91 -16.58
C PRO A 219 6.46 26.09 -15.05
N GLU A 220 5.67 27.02 -14.50
CA GLU A 220 5.63 27.31 -13.06
C GLU A 220 5.09 26.11 -12.26
N ALA A 221 4.11 25.39 -12.81
CA ALA A 221 3.60 24.16 -12.20
C ALA A 221 4.67 23.05 -12.21
N PHE A 222 5.44 22.90 -13.29
CA PHE A 222 6.59 21.98 -13.31
C PHE A 222 7.65 22.35 -12.27
N GLU A 223 7.96 23.64 -12.11
CA GLU A 223 8.88 24.10 -11.06
C GLU A 223 8.37 23.74 -9.66
N ALA A 224 7.07 23.93 -9.40
CA ALA A 224 6.45 23.54 -8.13
C ALA A 224 6.58 22.02 -7.89
N TYR A 225 6.31 21.19 -8.90
CA TYR A 225 6.47 19.74 -8.77
C TYR A 225 7.91 19.32 -8.54
N GLN A 226 8.88 19.96 -9.20
CA GLN A 226 10.29 19.66 -8.97
C GLN A 226 10.70 19.99 -7.54
N HIS A 227 10.33 21.18 -7.06
CA HIS A 227 10.62 21.60 -5.69
C HIS A 227 10.01 20.64 -4.67
N GLU A 228 8.78 20.18 -4.92
CA GLU A 228 8.12 19.23 -4.05
C GLU A 228 8.78 17.84 -4.08
N ALA A 229 9.19 17.34 -5.25
CA ALA A 229 9.98 16.11 -5.37
C ALA A 229 11.31 16.20 -4.61
N GLU A 230 12.03 17.32 -4.73
CA GLU A 230 13.26 17.57 -3.98
C GLU A 230 12.99 17.58 -2.45
N ARG A 231 11.88 18.19 -2.02
CA ARG A 231 11.44 18.19 -0.62
C ARG A 231 11.09 16.80 -0.09
N MET A 232 10.51 15.94 -0.93
CA MET A 232 10.21 14.53 -0.61
C MET A 232 11.48 13.65 -0.58
N GLY A 233 12.64 14.18 -0.97
CA GLY A 233 13.93 13.52 -0.85
C GLY A 233 14.27 12.59 -2.02
N PHE A 234 13.69 12.80 -3.21
CA PHE A 234 14.23 12.16 -4.42
C PHE A 234 15.71 12.54 -4.57
N LEU A 235 16.58 11.55 -4.79
CA LEU A 235 18.00 11.81 -5.06
C LEU A 235 18.18 12.60 -6.35
N TYR A 236 17.24 12.48 -7.30
CA TYR A 236 17.17 13.32 -8.48
C TYR A 236 15.73 13.55 -8.91
N ALA A 237 15.38 14.82 -9.13
CA ALA A 237 14.11 15.22 -9.71
C ALA A 237 14.39 16.15 -10.89
N ALA A 238 13.71 15.92 -12.01
CA ALA A 238 13.66 16.87 -13.12
C ALA A 238 12.21 17.02 -13.59
N ALA A 239 11.73 18.25 -13.66
CA ALA A 239 10.39 18.53 -14.16
C ALA A 239 10.43 19.60 -15.24
N GLY A 240 9.67 19.40 -16.31
CA GLY A 240 9.53 20.41 -17.34
C GLY A 240 8.84 19.90 -18.60
N PRO A 241 8.33 20.80 -19.46
CA PRO A 241 7.51 20.39 -20.61
C PRO A 241 8.22 19.41 -21.56
N LEU A 242 9.54 19.57 -21.74
CA LEU A 242 10.34 18.75 -22.63
C LEU A 242 11.18 17.68 -21.92
N VAL A 243 11.03 17.53 -20.60
CA VAL A 243 11.73 16.49 -19.84
C VAL A 243 11.25 15.12 -20.31
N ARG A 244 12.22 14.21 -20.44
CA ARG A 244 12.04 12.81 -20.81
C ARG A 244 12.89 11.96 -19.90
N SER A 245 12.58 10.67 -19.80
CA SER A 245 13.30 9.72 -18.95
C SER A 245 14.82 9.68 -19.20
N SER A 246 15.26 9.98 -20.43
CA SER A 246 16.68 10.00 -20.82
C SER A 246 17.30 11.40 -20.89
N TYR A 247 16.53 12.47 -20.65
CA TYR A 247 17.02 13.84 -20.80
C TYR A 247 18.04 14.17 -19.70
N LYS A 248 19.31 14.33 -20.08
CA LYS A 248 20.43 14.68 -19.19
C LYS A 248 20.66 13.75 -17.98
N ALA A 249 20.09 12.54 -18.00
CA ALA A 249 20.16 11.59 -16.89
C ALA A 249 21.60 11.31 -16.43
N GLY A 250 22.58 11.26 -17.35
CA GLY A 250 23.99 11.04 -17.02
C GLY A 250 24.69 12.21 -16.32
N GLU A 251 24.43 13.45 -16.74
CA GLU A 251 25.06 14.65 -16.15
C GLU A 251 24.54 14.92 -14.73
N TYR A 252 23.24 14.75 -14.51
CA TYR A 252 22.63 14.98 -13.22
C TYR A 252 22.84 13.84 -12.22
N TYR A 253 22.86 12.58 -12.68
CA TYR A 253 23.23 11.44 -11.83
C TYR A 253 24.65 11.62 -11.27
N LEU A 254 25.62 11.99 -12.12
CA LEU A 254 26.98 12.29 -11.67
C LEU A 254 26.99 13.44 -10.64
N THR A 255 26.29 14.54 -10.93
CA THR A 255 26.28 15.72 -10.04
C THR A 255 25.73 15.38 -8.64
N ASN A 256 24.65 14.59 -8.55
CA ASN A 256 24.04 14.26 -7.26
C ASN A 256 24.77 13.14 -6.50
N VAL A 257 25.35 12.16 -7.18
CA VAL A 257 26.28 11.19 -6.55
C VAL A 257 27.49 11.93 -5.97
N LEU A 258 28.04 12.91 -6.69
CA LEU A 258 29.15 13.72 -6.22
C LEU A 258 28.76 14.61 -5.02
N ARG A 259 27.55 15.19 -5.03
CA ARG A 259 27.02 15.99 -3.91
C ARG A 259 26.83 15.14 -2.64
N ASN A 260 26.17 13.99 -2.76
CA ASN A 260 25.96 13.08 -1.62
C ASN A 260 27.29 12.56 -1.06
N ASN A 261 28.26 12.23 -1.92
CA ASN A 261 29.59 11.82 -1.47
C ASN A 261 30.34 12.97 -0.78
N ALA A 262 30.15 14.23 -1.21
CA ALA A 262 30.73 15.40 -0.57
C ALA A 262 30.07 15.69 0.80
N GLU A 263 28.75 15.57 0.91
CA GLU A 263 28.00 15.73 2.16
C GLU A 263 28.36 14.64 3.18
N GLN A 264 28.49 13.38 2.74
CA GLN A 264 28.96 12.27 3.58
C GLN A 264 30.40 12.46 4.04
N ARG A 265 31.29 12.96 3.17
CA ARG A 265 32.67 13.29 3.53
C ARG A 265 32.75 14.47 4.50
N ALA A 266 31.92 15.48 4.33
CA ALA A 266 31.85 16.62 5.25
C ALA A 266 31.32 16.20 6.64
N ALA A 267 30.31 15.32 6.67
CA ALA A 267 29.80 14.75 7.92
C ALA A 267 30.83 13.86 8.63
N ALA A 268 31.65 13.10 7.89
CA ALA A 268 32.73 12.28 8.44
C ALA A 268 33.98 13.07 8.88
N ALA A 269 34.20 14.27 8.33
CA ALA A 269 35.33 15.13 8.69
C ALA A 269 35.02 16.10 9.85
N GLY A 270 33.75 16.23 10.24
CA GLY A 270 33.27 17.07 11.34
C GLY A 270 32.95 16.32 12.64
N ALA A 271 33.24 15.02 12.71
CA ALA A 271 33.12 14.14 13.88
C ALA A 271 34.50 13.71 14.37
#